data_AF-A0A2J8HTA0-F1
#
_entry.id   AF-A0A2J8HTA0-F1
#
_cell.length_a   1.000
_cell.length_b   1.000
_cell.length_c   1.000
_cell.angle_alpha   90.00
_cell.angle_beta   90.00
_cell.angle_gamma   90.00
#
_symmetry.space_group_name_H-M   'P 1'
#
loop_
_entity.id
_entity.type
_entity.pdbx_description
1 polymer ?
#
loop_
_entity_poly.entity_id
_entity_poly.type
_entity_poly.pdbx_seq_one_letter_code
_entity_poly.pdbx_strand_id
1 'polypeptide(L)'
;MSVLLVAISGNWNGGNNGQYPLVLEYDSSEIDKPFISSMGWGHGYSGNSFSADGLRKSGVLEYYNRSESLWAYEILASASHRKLDSHQTAALLLGKLAGNEPCLPCELRAKLQGNA
;
A
#
# COMPACT_ATOMS: atom_id res chain seq x y z
N MET A 1 -2.13 13.93 4.54
CA MET A 1 -3.23 13.55 3.62
C MET A 1 -2.83 12.22 3.04
N SER A 2 -3.66 11.19 3.26
CA SER A 2 -3.37 9.84 2.75
C SER A 2 -3.74 9.72 1.27
N VAL A 3 -2.86 9.10 0.50
CA VAL A 3 -3.06 8.74 -0.91
C VAL A 3 -2.98 7.23 -1.03
N LEU A 4 -4.04 6.62 -1.58
CA LEU A 4 -4.04 5.20 -1.89
C LEU A 4 -3.10 4.92 -3.06
N LEU A 5 -2.08 4.11 -2.82
CA LEU A 5 -1.13 3.68 -3.85
C LEU A 5 -1.54 2.35 -4.45
N VAL A 6 -1.87 1.36 -3.63
CA VAL A 6 -2.17 0.00 -4.08
C VAL A 6 -3.37 -0.55 -3.33
N ALA A 7 -4.24 -1.29 -4.04
CA ALA A 7 -5.25 -2.13 -3.43
C ALA A 7 -5.33 -3.48 -4.14
N ILE A 8 -5.21 -4.56 -3.38
CA ILE A 8 -5.35 -5.94 -3.85
C ILE A 8 -6.55 -6.55 -3.13
N SER A 9 -7.66 -6.70 -3.86
CA SER A 9 -8.94 -7.19 -3.31
C SER A 9 -8.94 -8.69 -3.03
N GLY A 10 -8.13 -9.46 -3.75
CA GLY A 10 -8.15 -10.93 -3.73
C GLY A 10 -9.43 -11.53 -4.34
N ASN A 11 -9.47 -12.85 -4.49
CA ASN A 11 -10.68 -13.54 -4.92
C ASN A 11 -11.72 -13.52 -3.79
N TRP A 12 -12.72 -12.65 -3.95
CA TRP A 12 -13.90 -12.53 -3.08
C TRP A 12 -14.89 -13.68 -3.34
N ASN A 13 -14.50 -14.92 -3.04
CA ASN A 13 -15.41 -16.06 -3.10
C ASN A 13 -15.35 -16.88 -1.80
N GLY A 14 -15.58 -16.19 -0.67
CA GLY A 14 -15.96 -16.83 0.59
C GLY A 14 -14.84 -17.54 1.37
N GLY A 15 -13.98 -16.79 2.06
CA GLY A 15 -13.32 -17.34 3.26
C GLY A 15 -11.80 -17.22 3.37
N ASN A 16 -11.12 -16.29 2.69
CA ASN A 16 -9.69 -16.06 2.96
C ASN A 16 -9.46 -15.21 4.24
N ASN A 17 -9.41 -15.91 5.38
CA ASN A 17 -8.77 -15.59 6.67
C ASN A 17 -8.18 -14.17 6.90
N GLY A 18 -8.97 -13.09 6.75
CA GLY A 18 -8.59 -11.74 7.17
C GLY A 18 -7.40 -11.09 6.44
N GLN A 19 -6.90 -11.68 5.35
CA GLN A 19 -5.67 -11.22 4.68
C GLN A 19 -5.92 -10.17 3.59
N TYR A 20 -7.12 -10.14 3.01
CA TYR A 20 -7.52 -9.17 1.98
C TYR A 20 -8.63 -8.24 2.51
N PRO A 21 -8.69 -6.98 2.06
CA PRO A 21 -7.86 -6.41 1.01
C PRO A 21 -6.47 -6.08 1.55
N LEU A 22 -5.44 -6.16 0.70
CA LEU A 22 -4.13 -5.63 1.02
C LEU A 22 -4.05 -4.22 0.43
N VAL A 23 -3.78 -3.24 1.27
CA VAL A 23 -3.79 -1.83 0.89
C VAL A 23 -2.48 -1.19 1.30
N LEU A 24 -1.86 -0.47 0.35
CA LEU A 24 -0.72 0.41 0.59
C LEU A 24 -1.14 1.85 0.36
N GLU A 25 -0.91 2.67 1.37
CA GLU A 25 -1.16 4.10 1.34
C GLU A 25 0.14 4.88 1.61
N TYR A 26 0.16 6.12 1.14
CA TYR A 26 1.17 7.10 1.48
C TYR A 26 0.50 8.27 2.20
N ASP A 27 0.86 8.49 3.47
CA ASP A 27 0.44 9.67 4.22
C ASP A 27 1.59 10.68 4.34
N SER A 28 1.40 11.83 3.70
CA SER A 28 2.38 12.91 3.69
C SER A 28 2.55 13.61 5.04
N SER A 29 1.65 13.39 6.02
CA SER A 29 1.82 13.93 7.38
C SER A 29 2.91 13.20 8.18
N GLU A 30 3.19 11.94 7.85
CA GLU A 30 4.08 11.07 8.60
C GLU A 30 5.48 11.06 7.97
N ILE A 31 6.40 11.90 8.47
CA ILE A 31 7.72 12.09 7.84
C ILE A 31 8.59 10.82 7.93
N ASP A 32 8.61 10.17 9.08
CA ASP A 32 9.51 9.04 9.33
C ASP A 32 9.00 7.73 8.72
N LYS A 33 7.67 7.54 8.75
CA LYS A 33 7.01 6.29 8.35
C LYS A 33 5.74 6.56 7.52
N PRO A 34 5.88 7.16 6.33
CA PRO A 34 4.71 7.60 5.56
C PRO A 34 3.93 6.46 4.90
N PHE A 35 4.48 5.25 4.82
CA PHE A 35 3.82 4.15 4.11
C PHE A 35 2.97 3.32 5.06
N ILE A 36 1.66 3.33 4.86
CA ILE A 36 0.73 2.56 5.70
C ILE A 36 0.34 1.31 4.92
N SER A 37 0.64 0.14 5.49
CA SER A 37 0.21 -1.14 4.92
C SER A 37 -0.85 -1.77 5.82
N SER A 38 -2.03 -2.05 5.25
CA SER A 38 -3.17 -2.64 5.95
C SER A 38 -3.67 -3.91 5.25
N MET A 39 -4.24 -4.81 6.05
CA MET A 39 -4.79 -6.10 5.61
C MET A 39 -6.15 -6.34 6.25
N GLY A 40 -7.09 -6.94 5.52
CA GLY A 40 -8.34 -7.45 6.09
C GLY A 40 -9.51 -6.48 6.16
N TRP A 41 -10.73 -7.02 6.34
CA TRP A 41 -11.99 -6.26 6.37
C TRP A 41 -12.61 -6.06 7.78
N GLY A 42 -12.02 -6.65 8.82
CA GLY A 42 -12.60 -6.75 10.18
C GLY A 42 -12.45 -5.50 11.05
N HIS A 43 -12.90 -5.59 12.31
CA HIS A 43 -12.88 -4.51 13.34
C HIS A 43 -11.49 -3.96 13.72
N GLY A 44 -10.42 -4.50 13.12
CA GLY A 44 -9.04 -4.08 13.33
C GLY A 44 -8.35 -3.85 11.99
N TYR A 45 -8.75 -2.81 11.26
CA TYR A 45 -7.99 -2.24 10.14
C TYR A 45 -6.68 -1.65 10.69
N SER A 46 -5.82 -2.48 11.27
CA SER A 46 -4.56 -2.06 11.88
C SER A 46 -3.52 -1.96 10.77
N GLY A 47 -3.51 -0.82 10.09
CA GLY A 47 -2.39 -0.45 9.25
C GLY A 47 -1.15 -0.26 10.11
N ASN A 48 -0.03 -0.84 9.70
CA ASN A 48 1.27 -0.49 10.28
C ASN A 48 1.92 0.55 9.38
N SER A 49 2.48 1.58 9.99
CA SER A 49 3.25 2.61 9.30
C SER A 49 4.71 2.18 9.17
N PHE A 50 5.30 2.41 8.00
CA PHE A 50 6.65 2.02 7.64
C PHE A 50 7.38 3.15 6.92
N SER A 51 8.70 3.21 7.09
CA SER A 51 9.57 3.86 6.13
C SER A 51 9.72 2.98 4.87
N ALA A 52 10.24 3.54 3.77
CA ALA A 52 10.49 2.75 2.55
C ALA A 52 11.37 1.51 2.83
N ASP A 53 12.46 1.67 3.59
CA ASP A 53 13.32 0.54 3.98
C ASP A 53 12.66 -0.37 5.05
N GLY A 54 11.78 0.19 5.88
CA GLY A 54 11.00 -0.55 6.86
C GLY A 54 10.07 -1.60 6.22
N LEU A 55 9.44 -1.28 5.08
CA LEU A 55 8.60 -2.21 4.32
C LEU A 55 9.38 -3.45 3.86
N ARG A 56 10.63 -3.26 3.43
CA ARG A 56 11.50 -4.35 2.99
C ARG A 56 11.98 -5.18 4.17
N LYS A 57 12.49 -4.53 5.22
CA LYS A 57 13.03 -5.22 6.41
C LYS A 57 11.99 -6.05 7.16
N SER A 58 10.73 -5.64 7.13
CA SER A 58 9.62 -6.37 7.76
C SER A 58 9.08 -7.51 6.90
N GLY A 59 9.51 -7.64 5.63
CA GLY A 59 8.96 -8.59 4.67
C GLY A 59 7.59 -8.20 4.10
N VAL A 60 7.01 -7.08 4.54
CA VAL A 60 5.69 -6.59 4.09
C VAL A 60 5.69 -6.26 2.60
N LEU A 61 6.81 -5.76 2.06
CA LEU A 61 6.96 -5.45 0.65
C LEU A 61 6.64 -6.66 -0.26
N GLU A 62 6.99 -7.87 0.16
CA GLU A 62 6.78 -9.08 -0.65
C GLU A 62 5.30 -9.42 -0.85
N TYR A 63 4.40 -8.94 0.01
CA TYR A 63 2.96 -9.12 -0.20
C TYR A 63 2.46 -8.41 -1.46
N TYR A 64 3.18 -7.37 -1.89
CA TYR A 64 2.89 -6.56 -3.07
C TYR A 64 3.63 -7.02 -4.33
N ASN A 65 4.38 -8.12 -4.28
CA ASN A 65 4.99 -8.73 -5.46
C ASN A 65 3.92 -9.52 -6.25
N ARG A 66 3.00 -8.78 -6.87
CA ARG A 66 1.84 -9.30 -7.62
C ARG A 66 1.59 -8.45 -8.85
N SER A 67 0.94 -9.02 -9.86
CA SER A 67 0.64 -8.33 -11.12
C SER A 67 -0.02 -6.97 -10.95
N GLU A 68 -0.98 -6.86 -10.05
CA GLU A 68 -1.79 -5.66 -9.82
C GLU A 68 -1.00 -4.54 -9.10
N SER A 69 0.12 -4.88 -8.47
CA SER A 69 0.92 -3.97 -7.64
C SER A 69 2.41 -3.97 -8.01
N LEU A 70 2.78 -4.63 -9.10
CA LEU A 70 4.17 -4.85 -9.50
C LEU A 70 4.90 -3.53 -9.71
N TRP A 71 4.24 -2.54 -10.29
CA TRP A 71 4.78 -1.19 -10.50
C TRP A 71 5.26 -0.54 -9.19
N ALA A 72 4.49 -0.68 -8.11
CA ALA A 72 4.81 -0.11 -6.81
C ALA A 72 5.90 -0.94 -6.12
N TYR A 73 5.81 -2.27 -6.23
CA TYR A 73 6.81 -3.19 -5.71
C TYR A 73 8.20 -2.90 -6.30
N GLU A 74 8.32 -2.76 -7.63
CA GLU A 74 9.59 -2.48 -8.31
C GLU A 74 10.20 -1.14 -7.87
N ILE A 75 9.37 -0.10 -7.69
CA ILE A 75 9.82 1.21 -7.19
C ILE A 75 10.33 1.08 -5.76
N LEU A 76 9.57 0.46 -4.86
CA LEU A 76 9.94 0.27 -3.45
C LEU A 76 11.19 -0.62 -3.29
N ALA A 77 11.29 -1.68 -4.09
CA ALA A 77 12.46 -2.57 -4.11
C ALA A 77 13.71 -1.84 -4.61
N SER A 78 13.59 -1.10 -5.72
CA SER A 78 14.71 -0.34 -6.28
C SER A 78 15.13 0.85 -5.41
N ALA A 79 14.19 1.47 -4.67
CA ALA A 79 14.48 2.54 -3.73
C ALA A 79 15.50 2.12 -2.66
N SER A 80 15.39 0.89 -2.15
CA SER A 80 16.36 0.36 -1.18
C SER A 80 17.76 0.20 -1.77
N HIS A 81 17.87 -0.36 -2.99
CA HIS A 81 19.15 -0.48 -3.69
C HIS A 81 19.81 0.87 -3.97
N ARG A 82 18.99 1.88 -4.27
CA ARG A 82 19.42 3.25 -4.58
C ARG A 82 19.56 4.14 -3.33
N LYS A 83 19.29 3.60 -2.14
CA LYS A 83 19.29 4.32 -0.86
C LYS A 83 18.44 5.60 -0.89
N LEU A 84 17.29 5.54 -1.58
CA LEU A 84 16.33 6.64 -1.59
C LEU A 84 15.63 6.72 -0.23
N ASP A 85 15.37 7.94 0.23
CA ASP A 85 14.55 8.17 1.40
C ASP A 85 13.04 7.97 1.09
N SER A 86 12.21 8.02 2.13
CA SER A 86 10.76 7.82 1.98
C SER A 86 10.11 8.89 1.09
N HIS A 87 10.61 10.13 1.08
CA HIS A 87 10.04 11.22 0.29
C HIS A 87 10.38 11.08 -1.20
N GLN A 88 11.65 10.77 -1.52
CA GLN A 88 12.09 10.47 -2.88
C GLN A 88 11.36 9.25 -3.44
N THR A 89 11.17 8.23 -2.61
CA THR A 89 10.41 7.01 -2.99
C THR A 89 8.95 7.34 -3.25
N ALA A 90 8.31 8.13 -2.38
CA ALA A 90 6.94 8.58 -2.56
C ALA A 90 6.77 9.41 -3.85
N ALA A 91 7.70 10.30 -4.16
CA ALA A 91 7.65 11.09 -5.39
C ALA A 91 7.65 10.21 -6.66
N LEU A 92 8.43 9.12 -6.67
CA LEU A 92 8.42 8.15 -7.77
C LEU A 92 7.08 7.41 -7.87
N LEU A 93 6.52 6.99 -6.72
CA LEU A 93 5.23 6.30 -6.67
C LEU A 93 4.09 7.20 -7.15
N LEU A 94 4.01 8.42 -6.63
CA LEU A 94 3.00 9.41 -7.00
C LEU A 94 3.09 9.80 -8.48
N GLY A 95 4.31 9.91 -9.03
CA GLY A 95 4.53 10.17 -10.45
C GLY A 95 4.04 9.06 -11.38
N LYS A 96 3.83 7.84 -10.86
CA LYS A 96 3.32 6.68 -11.61
C LYS A 96 1.85 6.36 -11.32
N LEU A 97 1.27 6.97 -10.29
CA LEU A 97 -0.08 6.64 -9.81
C LEU A 97 -1.16 6.83 -10.88
N ALA A 98 -1.13 7.92 -11.65
CA ALA A 98 -2.15 8.20 -12.68
C ALA A 98 -2.26 7.11 -13.77
N GLY A 99 -1.17 6.36 -14.03
CA GLY A 99 -1.17 5.24 -14.97
C GLY A 99 -1.44 3.89 -14.32
N ASN A 100 -1.57 3.84 -13.00
CA ASN A 100 -1.67 2.61 -12.20
C ASN A 100 -2.69 2.76 -11.06
N GLU A 101 -3.73 3.57 -11.25
CA GLU A 101 -4.72 3.83 -10.22
C GLU A 101 -5.39 2.52 -9.76
N PRO A 102 -5.48 2.26 -8.45
CA PRO A 102 -6.09 1.03 -7.95
C PRO A 102 -7.55 0.91 -8.35
N CYS A 103 -7.91 -0.20 -8.99
CA CYS A 103 -9.30 -0.55 -9.23
C CYS A 103 -9.93 -1.11 -7.95
N LEU A 104 -10.69 -0.27 -7.25
CA LEU A 104 -11.35 -0.62 -6.01
C LEU A 104 -12.77 -1.16 -6.26
N PRO A 105 -13.15 -2.31 -5.66
CA PRO A 105 -14.55 -2.65 -5.48
C PRO A 105 -15.28 -1.54 -4.73
N CYS A 106 -16.56 -1.32 -5.06
CA CYS A 106 -17.38 -0.24 -4.49
C CYS A 106 -17.40 -0.26 -2.96
N GLU A 107 -17.44 -1.45 -2.37
CA GLU A 107 -17.45 -1.67 -0.93
C GLU A 107 -16.14 -1.23 -0.27
N LEU A 108 -15.00 -1.43 -0.95
CA LEU A 108 -13.69 -1.03 -0.43
C LEU A 108 -13.54 0.48 -0.49
N ARG A 109 -13.98 1.07 -1.59
CA ARG A 109 -14.00 2.52 -1.76
C ARG A 109 -14.85 3.19 -0.68
N ALA A 110 -16.05 2.66 -0.42
CA ALA A 110 -16.93 3.18 0.63
C ALA A 110 -16.30 3.10 2.03
N LYS A 111 -15.61 1.99 2.37
CA LYS A 111 -14.91 1.87 3.66
C LYS A 111 -13.73 2.82 3.80
N LEU A 112 -12.92 2.99 2.75
CA LEU A 112 -11.78 3.91 2.77
C LEU A 112 -12.21 5.38 2.88
N GLN A 113 -13.36 5.73 2.28
CA GLN A 113 -13.92 7.09 2.35
C GLN A 113 -14.70 7.37 3.64
N GLY A 114 -15.31 6.35 4.26
CA GLY A 114 -16.11 6.49 5.49
C GLY A 114 -15.31 6.53 6.79
N ASN A 115 -13.99 6.27 6.73
CA ASN A 115 -13.06 6.39 7.87
C ASN A 115 -12.22 7.68 7.82
N ALA A 116 -12.52 8.61 6.90
CA ALA A 116 -11.89 9.92 6.78
C ALA A 116 -12.60 10.99 7.62
#